data_AF-A0A0Y5KBF5-F1
#
_entry.id   AF-A0A0Y5KBF5-F1
#
_cell.length_a   1.000
_cell.length_b   1.000
_cell.length_c   1.000
_cell.angle_alpha   90.00
_cell.angle_beta   90.00
_cell.angle_gamma   90.00
#
_symmetry.space_group_name_H-M   'P 1'
#
loop_
_entity.id
_entity.type
_entity.pdbx_description
1 polymer ?
#
loop_
_entity_poly.entity_id
_entity_poly.type
_entity_poly.pdbx_seq_one_letter_code
_entity_poly.pdbx_strand_id
1 'polypeptide(L)'
;MNLETAENIQCEFEYLALDGYFPMHFASHGQGNKDWQFAVEFIYRLLICQLATLEPINFETKNDILDFCHNLAKQSPFNNDNEVWYQGEIVLTKKGIDLIKEYIPEAFEEWNGKKFELNIPFIKTLKNIFVNYEVAWDENNPLFPIISLNLGT
;
A
#
# COMPACT_ATOMS: atom_id res chain seq x y z
N MET A 1 -7.94 11.46 2.81
CA MET A 1 -7.06 11.39 1.62
C MET A 1 -6.76 12.79 1.08
N ASN A 2 -5.59 13.31 1.44
CA ASN A 2 -4.97 14.53 0.95
C ASN A 2 -4.30 14.28 -0.43
N LEU A 3 -3.75 15.33 -1.03
CA LEU A 3 -3.17 15.26 -2.38
C LEU A 3 -1.94 14.35 -2.42
N GLU A 4 -0.95 14.56 -1.55
CA GLU A 4 0.29 13.78 -1.48
C GLU A 4 0.01 12.27 -1.32
N THR A 5 -0.92 11.91 -0.44
CA THR A 5 -1.35 10.51 -0.26
C THR A 5 -2.01 9.95 -1.51
N ALA A 6 -2.85 10.74 -2.19
CA ALA A 6 -3.49 10.29 -3.43
C ALA A 6 -2.45 10.06 -4.54
N GLU A 7 -1.47 10.95 -4.67
CA GLU A 7 -0.36 10.81 -5.62
C GLU A 7 0.47 9.57 -5.31
N ASN A 8 0.85 9.36 -4.05
CA ASN A 8 1.59 8.17 -3.62
C ASN A 8 0.81 6.88 -3.91
N ILE A 9 -0.47 6.84 -3.57
CA ILE A 9 -1.32 5.66 -3.82
C ILE A 9 -1.41 5.34 -5.31
N GLN A 10 -1.60 6.35 -6.17
CA GLN A 10 -1.63 6.11 -7.60
C GLN A 10 -0.28 5.59 -8.10
N CYS A 11 0.82 6.22 -7.69
CA CYS A 11 2.17 5.81 -8.07
C CYS A 11 2.44 4.35 -7.69
N GLU A 12 2.12 3.95 -6.46
CA GLU A 12 2.27 2.57 -6.00
C GLU A 12 1.38 1.59 -6.75
N PHE A 13 0.14 1.95 -7.07
CA PHE A 13 -0.71 1.10 -7.91
C PHE A 13 -0.09 0.90 -9.29
N GLU A 14 0.38 1.98 -9.94
CA GLU A 14 1.03 1.90 -11.25
C GLU A 14 2.28 1.00 -11.21
N TYR A 15 3.11 1.09 -10.17
CA TYR A 15 4.25 0.18 -10.00
C TYR A 15 3.81 -1.27 -9.80
N LEU A 16 2.82 -1.52 -8.94
CA LEU A 16 2.26 -2.84 -8.70
C LEU A 16 1.58 -3.46 -9.93
N ALA A 17 1.20 -2.64 -10.91
CA ALA A 17 0.66 -3.10 -12.20
C ALA A 17 1.71 -3.85 -13.03
N LEU A 18 2.98 -3.49 -12.85
CA LEU A 18 4.10 -3.98 -13.64
C LEU A 18 4.70 -5.23 -13.03
N ASP A 19 4.89 -5.25 -11.71
CA ASP A 19 5.43 -6.41 -10.99
C ASP A 19 5.01 -6.40 -9.52
N GLY A 20 5.04 -7.59 -8.91
CA GLY A 20 4.92 -7.73 -7.46
C GLY A 20 6.18 -7.24 -6.76
N TYR A 21 6.04 -6.73 -5.54
CA TYR A 21 7.22 -6.36 -4.75
C TYR A 21 7.00 -6.42 -3.24
N PHE A 22 8.11 -6.59 -2.51
CA PHE A 22 8.09 -6.72 -1.05
C PHE A 22 7.48 -5.47 -0.36
N PRO A 23 6.77 -5.64 0.77
CA PRO A 23 6.28 -4.56 1.63
C PRO A 23 7.29 -3.43 1.88
N MET A 24 8.59 -3.77 1.94
CA MET A 24 9.66 -2.79 2.16
C MET A 24 9.66 -1.63 1.16
N HIS A 25 9.28 -1.87 -0.09
CA HIS A 25 9.32 -0.84 -1.15
C HIS A 25 8.34 0.30 -0.87
N PHE A 26 7.16 -0.01 -0.33
CA PHE A 26 6.17 1.01 0.08
C PHE A 26 6.70 1.94 1.18
N ALA A 27 7.65 1.46 1.99
CA ALA A 27 8.20 2.19 3.13
C ALA A 27 9.52 2.92 2.81
N SER A 28 10.04 2.81 1.58
CA SER A 28 11.42 3.20 1.23
C SER A 28 11.53 4.49 0.40
N HIS A 29 10.51 5.34 0.40
CA HIS A 29 10.46 6.58 -0.41
C HIS A 29 11.19 7.79 0.19
N GLY A 30 11.94 7.61 1.28
CA GLY A 30 12.87 8.61 1.82
C GLY A 30 12.29 9.58 2.86
N GLN A 31 11.04 9.43 3.30
CA GLN A 31 10.41 10.22 4.36
C GLN A 31 10.36 9.55 5.75
N GLY A 32 11.06 8.42 5.94
CA GLY A 32 11.19 7.76 7.25
C GLY A 32 9.84 7.29 7.82
N ASN A 33 9.50 7.72 9.05
CA ASN A 33 8.28 7.27 9.75
C ASN A 33 6.97 7.53 8.99
N LYS A 34 6.91 8.56 8.13
CA LYS A 34 5.72 8.83 7.32
C LYS A 34 5.48 7.75 6.27
N ASP A 35 6.54 7.32 5.59
CA ASP A 35 6.47 6.26 4.58
C ASP A 35 6.16 4.92 5.24
N TRP A 36 6.71 4.67 6.43
CA TRP A 36 6.34 3.50 7.22
C TRP A 36 4.85 3.50 7.54
N GLN A 37 4.32 4.59 8.12
CA GLN A 37 2.89 4.68 8.43
C GLN A 37 2.01 4.53 7.19
N PHE A 38 2.39 5.18 6.09
CA PHE A 38 1.71 5.06 4.80
C PHE A 38 1.70 3.61 4.30
N ALA A 39 2.86 2.95 4.29
CA ALA A 39 3.03 1.59 3.80
C ALA A 39 2.10 0.61 4.52
N VAL A 40 2.08 0.64 5.86
CA VAL A 40 1.22 -0.26 6.65
C VAL A 40 -0.25 -0.03 6.34
N GLU A 41 -0.69 1.23 6.34
CA GLU A 41 -2.07 1.61 6.08
C GLU A 41 -2.51 1.24 4.66
N PHE A 42 -1.61 1.38 3.69
CA PHE A 42 -1.89 1.09 2.30
C PHE A 42 -1.91 -0.41 2.00
N ILE A 43 -0.91 -1.16 2.48
CA ILE A 43 -0.85 -2.62 2.36
C ILE A 43 -2.08 -3.26 2.98
N TYR A 44 -2.49 -2.84 4.18
CA TYR A 44 -3.70 -3.34 4.81
C TYR A 44 -4.92 -3.18 3.90
N ARG A 45 -5.09 -1.98 3.32
CA ARG A 45 -6.22 -1.68 2.43
C ARG A 45 -6.17 -2.46 1.14
N LEU A 46 -4.99 -2.67 0.55
CA LEU A 46 -4.84 -3.52 -0.63
C LEU A 46 -5.29 -4.95 -0.34
N LEU A 47 -4.85 -5.53 0.78
CA LEU A 47 -5.15 -6.91 1.16
C LEU A 47 -6.63 -7.09 1.57
N ILE A 48 -7.13 -6.25 2.48
CA ILE A 48 -8.51 -6.39 3.01
C ILE A 48 -9.55 -6.10 1.93
N CYS A 49 -9.27 -5.18 1.00
CA CYS A 49 -10.15 -4.87 -0.13
C CYS A 49 -9.99 -5.86 -1.29
N GLN A 50 -9.13 -6.87 -1.14
CA GLN A 50 -8.84 -7.88 -2.16
C GLN A 50 -8.36 -7.26 -3.47
N LEU A 51 -7.61 -6.15 -3.40
CA LEU A 51 -6.98 -5.51 -4.54
C LEU A 51 -5.62 -6.16 -4.81
N ALA A 52 -4.94 -6.63 -3.77
CA ALA A 52 -3.69 -7.38 -3.85
C ALA A 52 -3.71 -8.62 -2.94
N THR A 53 -2.76 -9.51 -3.15
CA THR A 53 -2.41 -10.66 -2.30
C THR A 53 -0.94 -10.60 -1.91
N LEU A 54 -0.54 -11.34 -0.87
CA LEU A 54 0.86 -11.48 -0.47
C LEU A 54 1.37 -12.85 -0.95
N GLU A 55 2.27 -12.94 -1.91
CA GLU A 55 2.79 -14.23 -2.37
C GLU A 55 4.13 -14.57 -1.69
N PRO A 56 4.37 -15.82 -1.26
CA PRO A 56 3.52 -17.02 -1.41
C PRO A 56 2.55 -17.25 -0.23
N ILE A 57 2.27 -16.24 0.59
CA ILE A 57 1.49 -16.37 1.84
C ILE A 57 -0.02 -16.31 1.57
N ASN A 58 -0.71 -17.43 1.76
CA ASN A 58 -2.16 -17.43 1.70
C ASN A 58 -2.79 -17.04 3.04
N PHE A 59 -3.37 -15.85 3.14
CA PHE A 59 -4.17 -15.46 4.31
C PHE A 59 -5.56 -16.10 4.22
N GLU A 60 -5.94 -16.90 5.23
CA GLU A 60 -7.24 -17.59 5.25
C GLU A 60 -8.33 -16.70 5.83
N THR A 61 -7.97 -15.76 6.71
CA THR A 61 -8.90 -14.92 7.44
C THR A 61 -8.51 -13.44 7.41
N LYS A 62 -9.48 -12.57 7.71
CA LYS A 62 -9.21 -11.15 7.96
C LYS A 62 -8.23 -10.95 9.14
N ASN A 63 -8.25 -11.84 10.13
CA ASN A 63 -7.37 -11.73 11.29
C ASN A 63 -5.90 -11.96 10.91
N ASP A 64 -5.63 -12.86 9.95
CA ASP A 64 -4.26 -13.09 9.50
C ASP A 64 -3.67 -11.83 8.84
N ILE A 65 -4.49 -11.10 8.07
CA ILE A 65 -4.12 -9.80 7.48
C ILE A 65 -3.89 -8.77 8.58
N LEU A 66 -4.78 -8.70 9.58
CA LEU A 66 -4.64 -7.78 10.72
C LEU A 66 -3.34 -8.04 11.48
N ASP A 67 -3.03 -9.30 11.79
CA ASP A 67 -1.83 -9.70 12.51
C ASP A 67 -0.57 -9.37 11.71
N PHE A 68 -0.57 -9.62 10.41
CA PHE A 68 0.51 -9.21 9.51
C PHE A 68 0.75 -7.70 9.54
N CYS A 69 -0.28 -6.89 9.35
CA CYS A 69 -0.16 -5.43 9.37
C CYS A 69 0.21 -4.88 10.75
N HIS A 70 -0.25 -5.50 11.84
CA HIS A 70 0.21 -5.18 13.20
C HIS A 70 1.69 -5.48 13.39
N ASN A 71 2.22 -6.55 12.80
CA ASN A 71 3.65 -6.85 12.86
C ASN A 71 4.48 -5.83 12.06
N LEU A 72 4.02 -5.44 10.87
CA LEU A 72 4.63 -4.33 10.11
C LEU A 72 4.63 -3.02 10.91
N ALA A 73 3.55 -2.70 11.62
CA ALA A 73 3.47 -1.47 12.43
C ALA A 73 4.41 -1.44 13.67
N LYS A 74 4.86 -2.61 14.12
CA LYS A 74 5.74 -2.74 15.30
C LYS A 74 7.22 -2.80 14.93
N GLN A 75 7.55 -3.27 13.74
CA GLN A 75 8.93 -3.49 13.30
C GLN A 75 9.32 -2.40 12.30
N SER A 76 10.24 -1.53 12.70
CA SER A 76 10.73 -0.47 11.81
C SER A 76 11.36 -1.10 10.56
N PRO A 77 10.94 -0.67 9.35
CA PRO A 77 11.58 -1.11 8.11
C PRO A 77 13.06 -0.68 8.03
N PHE A 78 13.46 0.32 8.83
CA PHE A 78 14.80 0.91 8.81
C PHE A 78 15.77 0.28 9.82
N ASN A 79 15.31 -0.66 10.65
CA ASN A 79 16.16 -1.35 11.62
C ASN A 79 16.72 -2.65 11.04
N ASN A 80 17.72 -3.22 11.71
CA ASN A 80 18.31 -4.50 11.30
C ASN A 80 17.36 -5.70 11.45
N ASP A 81 16.36 -5.60 12.34
CA ASP A 81 15.35 -6.64 12.57
C ASP A 81 14.05 -6.29 11.80
N ASN A 82 14.12 -6.30 10.46
CA ASN A 82 13.03 -5.93 9.56
C ASN A 82 12.54 -7.10 8.68
N GLU A 83 12.79 -8.35 9.09
CA GLU A 83 12.47 -9.56 8.31
C GLU A 83 11.00 -9.64 7.86
N VAL A 84 10.06 -9.14 8.68
CA VAL A 84 8.63 -9.11 8.35
C VAL A 84 8.32 -8.36 7.03
N TRP A 85 9.16 -7.39 6.67
CA TRP A 85 9.01 -6.58 5.45
C TRP A 85 9.40 -7.32 4.16
N TYR A 86 9.97 -8.52 4.28
CA TYR A 86 10.44 -9.35 3.17
C TYR A 86 9.77 -10.73 3.14
N GLN A 87 8.70 -10.94 3.91
CA GLN A 87 8.02 -12.24 4.02
C GLN A 87 7.29 -12.70 2.74
N GLY A 88 7.05 -11.78 1.80
CA GLY A 88 6.41 -12.07 0.53
C GLY A 88 6.23 -10.82 -0.31
N GLU A 89 5.84 -10.99 -1.56
CA GLU A 89 5.59 -9.91 -2.51
C GLU A 89 4.11 -9.55 -2.52
N ILE A 90 3.81 -8.25 -2.49
CA ILE A 90 2.46 -7.76 -2.73
C ILE A 90 2.24 -7.78 -4.24
N VAL A 91 1.24 -8.54 -4.69
CA VAL A 91 0.90 -8.72 -6.11
C VAL A 91 -0.56 -8.34 -6.32
N LEU A 92 -0.86 -7.56 -7.37
CA LEU A 92 -2.25 -7.23 -7.66
C LEU A 92 -3.06 -8.48 -8.04
N THR A 93 -4.24 -8.59 -7.45
CA THR A 93 -5.25 -9.54 -7.91
C THR A 93 -5.83 -9.10 -9.25
N LYS A 94 -6.63 -9.95 -9.87
CA LYS A 94 -7.45 -9.57 -11.03
C LYS A 94 -8.26 -8.30 -10.77
N LYS A 95 -8.83 -8.13 -9.56
CA LYS A 95 -9.62 -6.95 -9.18
C LYS A 95 -8.76 -5.68 -9.18
N GLY A 96 -7.52 -5.76 -8.67
CA GLY A 96 -6.56 -4.66 -8.70
C GLY A 96 -6.12 -4.30 -10.13
N ILE A 97 -5.78 -5.31 -10.94
CA ILE A 97 -5.38 -5.14 -12.34
C ILE A 97 -6.50 -4.53 -13.19
N ASP A 98 -7.73 -5.03 -13.05
CA ASP A 98 -8.87 -4.53 -13.81
C ASP A 98 -9.15 -3.05 -13.46
N LEU A 99 -8.92 -2.63 -12.20
CA LEU A 99 -9.05 -1.23 -11.79
C LEU A 99 -8.01 -0.34 -12.50
N ILE A 100 -6.74 -0.75 -12.59
CA ILE A 100 -5.74 0.04 -13.31
C ILE A 100 -6.06 0.10 -14.80
N LYS A 101 -6.43 -1.03 -15.42
CA LYS A 101 -6.78 -1.05 -16.84
C LYS A 101 -7.95 -0.13 -17.20
N GLU A 102 -8.91 0.03 -16.30
CA GLU A 102 -10.06 0.90 -16.50
C GLU A 102 -9.67 2.38 -16.45
N TYR A 103 -8.85 2.78 -15.47
CA TYR A 103 -8.61 4.19 -15.18
C TYR A 103 -7.26 4.72 -15.67
N ILE A 104 -6.23 3.89 -15.69
CA ILE A 104 -4.83 4.24 -16.01
C ILE A 104 -4.26 3.19 -16.98
N PRO A 105 -4.88 2.99 -18.17
CA PRO A 105 -4.39 2.01 -19.14
C PRO A 105 -2.95 2.29 -19.61
N GLU A 106 -2.51 3.56 -19.56
CA GLU A 106 -1.17 3.99 -19.86
C GLU A 106 -0.09 3.42 -18.91
N ALA A 107 -0.48 2.91 -17.73
CA ALA A 107 0.45 2.24 -16.82
C ALA A 107 1.08 0.97 -17.43
N PHE A 108 0.45 0.40 -18.48
CA PHE A 108 0.96 -0.76 -19.21
C PHE A 108 1.69 -0.39 -20.51
N GLU A 109 1.79 0.90 -20.83
CA GLU A 109 2.57 1.39 -21.98
C GLU A 109 4.05 1.49 -21.61
N GLU A 110 4.94 1.38 -22.61
CA GLU A 110 6.34 1.71 -22.40
C GLU A 110 6.49 3.17 -21.96
N TRP A 111 7.36 3.39 -20.96
CA TRP A 111 7.61 4.73 -20.46
C TRP A 111 8.09 5.67 -21.57
N ASN A 112 7.30 6.70 -21.84
CA ASN A 112 7.52 7.67 -22.90
C ASN A 112 7.87 9.08 -22.37
N GLY A 113 8.16 9.20 -21.07
CA GLY A 113 8.50 10.48 -20.44
C GLY A 113 7.30 11.40 -20.20
N LYS A 114 6.05 10.90 -20.29
CA LYS A 114 4.86 11.65 -19.87
C LYS A 114 5.03 12.14 -18.43
N LYS A 115 4.55 13.35 -18.14
CA LYS A 115 4.53 13.84 -16.77
C LYS A 115 3.48 13.06 -15.97
N PHE A 116 3.76 12.78 -14.71
CA PHE A 116 2.77 12.24 -13.79
C PHE A 116 1.55 13.17 -13.70
N GLU A 117 0.35 12.59 -13.85
CA GLU A 117 -0.92 13.28 -13.70
C GLU A 117 -1.85 12.44 -12.80
N LEU A 118 -2.36 13.08 -11.75
CA LEU A 118 -3.27 12.41 -10.82
C LEU A 118 -4.63 12.13 -11.49
N ASN A 119 -4.98 10.86 -11.59
CA ASN A 119 -6.26 10.39 -12.10
C ASN A 119 -7.34 10.50 -11.01
N ILE A 120 -8.02 11.65 -10.97
CA ILE A 120 -9.07 11.92 -9.97
C ILE A 120 -10.20 10.87 -9.97
N PRO A 121 -10.70 10.37 -11.12
CA PRO A 121 -11.67 9.27 -11.14
C PRO A 121 -11.17 8.00 -10.44
N PHE A 122 -9.95 7.56 -10.73
CA PHE A 122 -9.32 6.41 -10.08
C PHE A 122 -9.32 6.55 -8.55
N ILE A 123 -8.82 7.69 -8.05
CA ILE A 123 -8.74 7.96 -6.61
C ILE A 123 -10.13 7.98 -5.96
N LYS A 124 -11.15 8.55 -6.63
CA LYS A 124 -12.52 8.53 -6.12
C LYS A 124 -13.07 7.11 -6.03
N THR A 125 -12.86 6.29 -7.07
CA THR A 125 -13.28 4.89 -7.09
C THR A 125 -12.59 4.10 -5.98
N LEU A 126 -11.28 4.28 -5.80
CA LEU A 126 -10.52 3.61 -4.74
C LEU A 126 -11.00 4.01 -3.34
N LYS A 127 -11.28 5.30 -3.09
CA LYS A 127 -11.85 5.77 -1.82
C LYS A 127 -13.21 5.12 -1.54
N ASN A 128 -14.06 4.96 -2.55
CA ASN A 128 -15.34 4.28 -2.40
C ASN A 128 -15.16 2.80 -2.08
N ILE A 129 -14.18 2.13 -2.70
CA ILE A 129 -13.84 0.74 -2.35
C ILE A 129 -13.44 0.65 -0.87
N PHE A 130 -12.58 1.53 -0.38
CA PHE A 130 -12.16 1.54 1.02
C PHE A 130 -13.34 1.77 1.98
N VAL A 131 -14.26 2.67 1.64
CA VAL A 131 -15.49 2.89 2.42
C VAL A 131 -16.38 1.65 2.44
N ASN A 132 -16.56 0.99 1.30
CA ASN A 132 -17.41 -0.21 1.19
C ASN A 132 -16.85 -1.42 1.97
N TYR A 133 -15.53 -1.45 2.20
CA TYR A 133 -14.87 -2.45 3.03
C TYR A 133 -14.70 -1.98 4.49
N GLU A 134 -15.30 -0.86 4.89
CA GLU A 134 -15.25 -0.29 6.24
C GLU A 134 -13.83 0.09 6.69
N VAL A 135 -12.95 0.42 5.74
CA VAL A 135 -11.53 0.75 5.96
C VAL A 135 -11.17 2.09 5.32
N ALA A 136 -12.07 3.07 5.43
CA ALA A 136 -11.88 4.41 4.89
C ALA A 136 -10.49 4.98 5.24
N TRP A 137 -9.90 5.73 4.32
CA TRP A 137 -8.61 6.37 4.57
C TRP A 137 -8.79 7.61 5.46
N ASP A 138 -8.17 7.58 6.65
CA ASP A 138 -8.10 8.70 7.58
C ASP A 138 -6.65 8.93 8.03
N GLU A 139 -6.07 10.03 7.57
CA GLU A 139 -4.70 10.41 7.91
C GLU A 139 -4.47 10.71 9.39
N ASN A 140 -5.51 11.16 10.10
CA ASN A 140 -5.39 11.57 11.49
C ASN A 140 -5.65 10.41 12.46
N ASN A 141 -6.27 9.33 11.98
CA ASN A 141 -6.63 8.17 12.77
C ASN A 141 -6.19 6.89 12.04
N PRO A 142 -4.88 6.60 11.96
CA PRO A 142 -4.39 5.37 11.34
C PRO A 142 -4.94 4.14 12.09
N LEU A 143 -5.28 3.10 11.34
CA LEU A 143 -5.74 1.83 11.91
C LEU A 143 -4.61 1.07 12.61
N PHE A 144 -3.39 1.23 12.09
CA PHE A 144 -2.16 0.61 12.57
C PHE A 144 -1.13 1.69 12.91
N PRO A 145 -1.30 2.40 14.03
CA PRO A 145 -0.32 3.39 14.45
C PRO A 145 1.05 2.73 14.64
N ILE A 146 2.07 3.27 13.97
CA ILE A 146 3.42 2.76 14.13
C ILE A 146 3.93 3.06 15.54
N ILE A 147 4.62 2.09 16.15
CA ILE A 147 5.31 2.36 17.41
C ILE A 147 6.54 3.18 17.07
N SER A 148 6.44 4.48 17.27
CA SER A 148 7.63 5.34 17.33
C SER A 148 8.44 4.89 18.54
N LEU A 149 9.42 4.02 18.33
CA LEU A 149 10.46 3.82 19.32
C LEU A 149 11.09 5.20 19.51
N ASN A 150 10.85 5.81 20.67
CA ASN A 150 11.67 6.91 21.14
C ASN A 150 13.10 6.39 21.09
N LEU A 151 13.84 6.74 20.04
CA LEU A 151 15.28 6.71 20.05
C LEU A 151 15.65 7.68 21.17
N GLY A 152 15.84 7.13 22.36
CA GLY A 152 16.38 7.86 23.49
C GLY A 152 17.64 8.55 23.00
N THR A 153 17.64 9.87 23.15
CA THR A 153 18.78 10.76 23.00
C THR A 153 20.03 10.21 23.67
#